data_AF-A0A523RF23-F1
#
_entry.id   AF-A0A523RF23-F1
#
_cell.length_a   1.000
_cell.length_b   1.000
_cell.length_c   1.000
_cell.angle_alpha   90.00
_cell.angle_beta   90.00
_cell.angle_gamma   90.00
#
_symmetry.space_group_name_H-M   'P 1'
#
loop_
_entity.id
_entity.type
_entity.pdbx_description
1 polymer ?
#
loop_
_entity_poly.entity_id
_entity_poly.type
_entity_poly.pdbx_seq_one_letter_code
_entity_poly.pdbx_strand_id
1 'polypeptide(L)'
;MPIVGIDYEKCNGCRLCIQECRFYLLDEARNKVLFEDVDNMCMLCGHCIAVCPQNAIIYEDFGDEAFSFEGIENLDTIVPYDNLYKFLRAHRSIRHYKKKEVPKDILKKVLDLMQYAPTGSNLRFEKYTIISDQEKLRSLSDMVIDTLLNTLGMRAQYEDGFEARKKVYKNPVFMDAPHVIIVSSQLDMPLADHNIGIIITYGS
;
A
#
# COMPACT_ATOMS: atom_id res chain seq x y z
N MET A 1 8.73 -12.37 5.04
CA MET A 1 9.09 -12.83 6.38
C MET A 1 8.68 -14.30 6.52
N PRO A 2 9.41 -15.23 5.87
CA PRO A 2 9.22 -16.67 6.14
C PRO A 2 9.41 -16.94 7.62
N ILE A 3 8.45 -17.61 8.25
CA ILE A 3 8.58 -18.05 9.63
C ILE A 3 9.42 -19.33 9.62
N VAL A 4 10.52 -19.33 10.36
CA VAL A 4 11.48 -20.45 10.40
C VAL A 4 11.48 -21.18 11.74
N GLY A 5 10.82 -20.62 12.76
CA GLY A 5 10.67 -21.30 14.05
C GLY A 5 10.22 -20.40 15.18
N ILE A 6 10.35 -20.94 16.40
CA ILE A 6 10.06 -20.25 17.66
C ILE A 6 11.28 -20.38 18.58
N ASP A 7 11.72 -19.27 19.13
CA ASP A 7 12.70 -19.21 20.22
C ASP A 7 12.00 -19.60 21.53
N TYR A 8 12.17 -20.86 21.93
CA TYR A 8 11.52 -21.40 23.13
C TYR A 8 12.10 -20.86 24.44
N GLU A 9 13.28 -20.23 24.43
CA GLU A 9 13.84 -19.58 25.63
C GLU A 9 13.13 -18.25 25.92
N LYS A 10 12.67 -17.57 24.87
CA LYS A 10 11.87 -16.33 25.00
C LYS A 10 10.37 -16.61 25.12
N CYS A 11 9.89 -17.67 24.50
CA CYS A 11 8.45 -17.96 24.46
C CYS A 11 7.90 -18.28 25.85
N ASN A 12 6.98 -17.45 26.35
CA ASN A 12 6.31 -17.65 27.64
C ASN A 12 4.97 -18.42 27.54
N GLY A 13 4.59 -18.88 26.34
CA GLY A 13 3.36 -19.65 26.15
C GLY A 13 2.07 -18.84 26.25
N CYS A 14 2.08 -17.52 25.98
CA CYS A 14 0.87 -16.68 26.00
C CYS A 14 -0.16 -17.00 24.90
N ARG A 15 0.23 -17.73 23.84
CA ARG A 15 -0.62 -18.25 22.75
C ARG A 15 -1.31 -17.18 21.88
N LEU A 16 -0.90 -15.92 21.94
CA LEU A 16 -1.45 -14.85 21.08
C LEU A 16 -1.25 -15.16 19.58
N CYS A 17 -0.12 -15.75 19.19
CA CYS A 17 0.12 -16.17 17.81
C CYS A 17 -0.88 -17.23 17.30
N ILE A 18 -1.39 -18.10 18.19
CA ILE A 18 -2.42 -19.10 17.85
C ILE A 18 -3.76 -18.40 17.59
N GLN A 19 -4.09 -17.35 18.35
CA GLN A 19 -5.33 -16.59 18.16
C GLN A 19 -5.34 -15.84 16.82
N GLU A 20 -4.18 -15.36 16.38
CA GLU A 20 -4.05 -14.57 15.16
C GLU A 20 -3.83 -15.38 13.89
N CYS A 21 -3.25 -16.58 13.99
CA CYS A 21 -2.75 -17.30 12.83
C CYS A 21 -3.06 -18.80 12.91
N ARG A 22 -3.81 -19.28 11.91
CA ARG A 22 -4.23 -20.69 11.79
C ARG A 22 -3.10 -21.71 11.65
N PHE A 23 -1.88 -21.26 11.34
CA PHE A 23 -0.70 -22.11 11.20
C PHE A 23 0.04 -22.34 12.51
N TYR A 24 -0.39 -21.67 13.59
CA TYR A 24 0.13 -21.94 14.92
C TYR A 24 -0.84 -22.83 15.69
N LEU A 25 -0.29 -23.83 16.37
CA LEU A 25 -1.05 -24.75 17.22
C LEU A 25 -0.32 -25.00 18.55
N LEU A 26 -1.05 -25.60 19.49
CA LEU A 26 -0.52 -26.02 20.77
C LEU A 26 -0.17 -27.51 20.71
N ASP A 27 1.10 -27.85 20.91
CA ASP A 27 1.50 -29.20 21.32
C ASP A 27 1.11 -29.36 22.80
N GLU A 28 -0.02 -30.02 23.05
CA GLU A 28 -0.52 -30.24 24.42
C GLU A 28 0.43 -31.13 25.25
N ALA A 29 1.12 -32.09 24.61
CA ALA A 29 2.01 -33.00 25.31
C ALA A 29 3.25 -32.28 25.85
N ARG A 30 3.77 -31.32 25.10
CA ARG A 30 4.95 -30.51 25.50
C ARG A 30 4.58 -29.16 26.11
N ASN A 31 3.31 -28.78 26.06
CA ASN A 31 2.80 -27.45 26.36
C ASN A 31 3.59 -26.34 25.64
N LYS A 32 3.85 -26.55 24.34
CA LYS A 32 4.63 -25.63 23.49
C LYS A 32 3.82 -25.22 22.27
N VAL A 33 4.04 -23.99 21.82
CA VAL A 33 3.47 -23.52 20.54
C VAL A 33 4.32 -24.09 19.41
N LEU A 34 3.67 -24.58 18.35
CA LEU A 34 4.31 -25.01 17.11
C LEU A 34 3.83 -24.11 15.95
N PHE A 35 4.69 -23.96 14.95
CA PHE A 35 4.33 -23.39 13.66
C PHE A 35 4.36 -24.51 12.62
N GLU A 36 3.22 -24.80 12.01
CA GLU A 36 3.06 -25.83 10.99
C GLU A 36 2.41 -25.25 9.74
N ASP A 37 3.23 -25.03 8.71
CA ASP A 37 2.80 -24.61 7.38
C ASP A 37 3.08 -25.71 6.35
N VAL A 38 2.48 -26.89 6.59
CA VAL A 38 2.74 -28.12 5.81
C VAL A 38 2.49 -27.92 4.32
N ASP A 39 1.49 -27.11 3.97
CA ASP A 39 1.08 -26.86 2.59
C ASP A 39 1.71 -25.57 1.99
N ASN A 40 2.64 -24.92 2.70
CA ASN A 40 3.23 -23.62 2.31
C ASN A 40 2.18 -22.54 1.97
N MET A 41 1.14 -22.47 2.80
CA MET A 41 0.01 -21.55 2.67
C MET A 41 0.16 -20.28 3.53
N CYS A 42 1.28 -20.11 4.24
CA CYS A 42 1.58 -18.88 4.95
C CYS A 42 1.72 -17.72 3.97
N MET A 43 0.93 -16.67 4.19
CA MET A 43 0.90 -15.48 3.34
C MET A 43 1.95 -14.45 3.75
N LEU A 44 2.85 -14.78 4.70
CA LEU A 44 3.94 -13.90 5.13
C LEU A 44 3.49 -12.53 5.66
N CYS A 45 2.29 -12.45 6.28
CA CYS A 45 1.69 -11.19 6.74
C CYS A 45 2.36 -10.62 8.01
N GLY A 46 3.14 -11.40 8.74
CA GLY A 46 3.86 -10.95 9.93
C GLY A 46 2.99 -10.70 11.17
N HIS A 47 1.69 -10.97 11.16
CA HIS A 47 0.82 -10.76 12.34
C HIS A 47 1.31 -11.52 13.57
N CYS A 48 1.78 -12.75 13.40
CA CYS A 48 2.35 -13.55 14.50
C CYS A 48 3.58 -12.89 15.14
N ILE A 49 4.39 -12.16 14.37
CA ILE A 49 5.53 -11.39 14.86
C ILE A 49 5.01 -10.18 15.64
N ALA A 50 4.06 -9.44 15.07
CA ALA A 50 3.50 -8.22 15.66
C ALA A 50 2.82 -8.46 17.02
N VAL A 51 2.13 -9.58 17.19
CA VAL A 51 1.42 -9.88 18.46
C VAL A 51 2.27 -10.63 19.48
N CYS A 52 3.54 -10.95 19.19
CA CYS A 52 4.38 -11.70 20.11
C CYS A 52 5.10 -10.74 21.09
N PRO A 53 4.65 -10.61 22.36
CA PRO A 53 5.26 -9.65 23.29
C PRO A 53 6.68 -10.03 23.70
N GLN A 54 7.11 -11.27 23.42
CA GLN A 54 8.44 -11.76 23.78
C GLN A 54 9.42 -11.72 22.60
N ASN A 55 8.99 -11.28 21.41
CA ASN A 55 9.78 -11.36 20.18
C ASN A 55 10.37 -12.77 19.97
N ALA A 56 9.54 -13.80 20.22
CA ALA A 56 9.95 -15.20 20.20
C ALA A 56 9.76 -15.86 18.82
N ILE A 57 9.10 -15.21 17.87
CA ILE A 57 8.92 -15.74 16.50
C ILE A 57 10.21 -15.52 15.71
N ILE A 58 10.78 -16.60 15.18
CA ILE A 58 11.97 -16.55 14.34
C ILE A 58 11.53 -16.50 12.88
N TYR A 59 12.06 -15.54 12.13
CA TYR A 59 11.72 -15.35 10.73
C TYR A 59 12.94 -14.91 9.91
N GLU A 60 12.89 -15.17 8.61
CA GLU A 60 13.85 -14.63 7.64
C GLU A 60 13.45 -13.19 7.27
N ASP A 61 14.38 -12.27 7.48
CA ASP A 61 14.23 -10.88 7.06
C ASP A 61 14.52 -10.75 5.55
N PHE A 62 13.71 -9.96 4.86
CA PHE A 62 13.92 -9.65 3.44
C PHE A 62 14.79 -8.41 3.21
N GLY A 63 15.24 -7.72 4.28
CA GLY A 63 16.27 -6.68 4.21
C GLY A 63 15.85 -5.28 4.71
N ASP A 64 16.89 -4.50 5.01
CA ASP A 64 17.08 -3.13 5.55
C ASP A 64 16.39 -2.69 6.84
N GLU A 65 15.27 -3.26 7.25
CA GLU A 65 14.77 -3.06 8.61
C GLU A 65 13.83 -4.21 8.94
N ALA A 66 14.19 -5.01 9.95
CA ALA A 66 13.27 -5.93 10.58
C ALA A 66 11.98 -5.16 10.89
N PHE A 67 10.81 -5.72 10.58
CA PHE A 67 9.51 -5.16 10.98
C PHE A 67 9.49 -4.99 12.49
N SER A 68 10.00 -3.86 12.98
CA SER A 68 9.95 -3.47 14.36
C SER A 68 8.67 -2.65 14.51
N PHE A 69 7.77 -3.16 15.33
CA PHE A 69 6.58 -2.43 15.76
C PHE A 69 6.89 -1.64 17.03
N GLU A 70 8.16 -1.26 17.23
CA GLU A 70 8.63 -0.56 18.41
C GLU A 70 7.94 0.80 18.50
N GLY A 71 7.33 1.08 19.66
CA GLY A 71 6.53 2.28 19.88
C GLY A 71 5.10 2.23 19.33
N ILE A 72 4.64 1.07 18.80
CA ILE A 72 3.26 0.90 18.29
C ILE A 72 2.43 0.06 19.28
N GLU A 73 2.24 0.57 20.49
CA GLU A 73 1.48 -0.14 21.54
C GLU A 73 -0.02 0.17 21.50
N ASN A 74 -0.37 1.42 21.19
CA ASN A 74 -1.76 1.87 21.16
C ASN A 74 -1.96 2.92 20.05
N LEU A 75 -2.74 2.58 19.02
CA LEU A 75 -3.01 3.45 17.89
C LEU A 75 -3.65 4.79 18.30
N ASP A 76 -4.50 4.82 19.34
CA ASP A 76 -5.14 6.05 19.82
C ASP A 76 -4.12 7.04 20.42
N THR A 77 -3.00 6.53 20.94
CA THR A 77 -1.91 7.38 21.45
C THR A 77 -1.03 7.94 20.33
N ILE A 78 -0.92 7.23 19.21
CA ILE A 78 -0.11 7.63 18.05
C ILE A 78 -0.91 8.61 17.18
N VAL A 79 -2.14 8.24 16.84
CA VAL A 79 -3.06 9.07 16.04
C VAL A 79 -4.42 9.10 16.74
N PRO A 80 -4.67 10.11 17.60
CA PRO A 80 -5.98 10.26 18.24
C PRO A 80 -7.12 10.34 17.21
N TYR A 81 -8.25 9.71 17.53
CA TYR A 81 -9.43 9.66 16.64
C TYR A 81 -9.82 11.03 16.08
N ASP A 82 -9.87 12.06 16.92
CA ASP A 82 -10.28 13.41 16.50
C ASP A 82 -9.32 14.02 15.47
N ASN A 83 -8.03 13.68 15.53
CA ASN A 83 -7.04 14.15 14.56
C ASN A 83 -7.23 13.41 13.23
N LEU A 84 -7.39 12.08 13.28
CA LEU A 84 -7.65 11.28 12.09
C LEU A 84 -8.96 11.69 11.41
N TYR A 85 -10.04 11.88 12.17
CA TYR A 85 -11.33 12.32 11.67
C TYR A 85 -11.24 13.67 10.95
N LYS A 86 -10.58 14.66 11.56
CA LYS A 86 -10.38 15.99 10.96
C LYS A 86 -9.55 15.89 9.69
N PHE A 87 -8.48 15.11 9.70
CA PHE A 87 -7.62 14.87 8.54
C PHE A 87 -8.43 14.28 7.38
N LEU A 88 -9.13 13.16 7.60
CA LEU A 88 -9.91 12.48 6.56
C LEU A 88 -11.03 13.37 6.01
N ARG A 89 -11.70 14.16 6.86
CA ARG A 89 -12.72 15.14 6.42
C ARG A 89 -12.15 16.29 5.60
N ALA A 90 -10.95 16.75 5.93
CA ALA A 90 -10.29 17.86 5.25
C ALA A 90 -9.53 17.41 3.98
N HIS A 91 -9.29 16.11 3.83
CA HIS A 91 -8.59 15.55 2.68
C HIS A 91 -9.40 15.74 1.40
N ARG A 92 -8.84 16.44 0.41
CA ARG A 92 -9.53 16.79 -0.85
C ARG A 92 -8.59 16.60 -2.02
N SER A 93 -9.15 16.26 -3.18
CA SER A 93 -8.41 16.23 -4.43
C SER A 93 -7.87 17.62 -4.76
N ILE A 94 -6.56 17.77 -4.80
CA ILE A 94 -5.87 18.96 -5.31
C ILE A 94 -5.76 18.84 -6.83
N ARG A 95 -6.06 19.94 -7.53
CA ARG A 95 -6.15 20.00 -8.99
C ARG A 95 -5.45 21.22 -9.59
N HIS A 96 -4.71 21.95 -8.75
CA HIS A 96 -3.89 23.09 -9.11
C HIS A 96 -2.57 22.93 -8.37
N TYR A 97 -1.51 22.60 -9.10
CA TYR A 97 -0.22 22.25 -8.52
C TYR A 97 0.79 23.38 -8.65
N LYS A 98 1.74 23.43 -7.72
CA LYS A 98 2.93 24.26 -7.87
C LYS A 98 3.85 23.60 -8.91
N LYS A 99 4.56 24.42 -9.69
CA LYS A 99 5.57 23.95 -10.66
C LYS A 99 6.82 23.36 -10.02
N LYS A 100 7.01 23.59 -8.71
CA LYS A 100 8.17 23.11 -7.97
C LYS A 100 8.09 21.59 -7.84
N GLU A 101 9.14 20.89 -8.27
CA GLU A 101 9.26 19.46 -8.07
C GLU A 101 9.30 19.10 -6.58
N VAL A 102 8.70 17.95 -6.27
CA VAL A 102 8.73 17.33 -4.95
C VAL A 102 10.05 16.56 -4.82
N PRO A 103 10.80 16.76 -3.72
CA PRO A 103 12.04 16.03 -3.48
C PRO A 103 11.85 14.50 -3.47
N LYS A 104 12.85 13.77 -3.96
CA LYS A 104 12.81 12.30 -4.10
C LYS A 104 12.61 11.57 -2.77
N ASP A 105 13.15 12.09 -1.68
CA ASP A 105 12.99 11.54 -0.33
C ASP A 105 11.53 11.63 0.14
N ILE A 106 10.82 12.72 -0.21
CA ILE A 106 9.39 12.86 0.08
C ILE A 106 8.57 11.88 -0.77
N LEU A 107 8.89 11.75 -2.07
CA LEU A 107 8.24 10.76 -2.93
C LEU A 107 8.47 9.33 -2.41
N LYS A 108 9.67 9.02 -1.92
CA LYS A 108 9.97 7.73 -1.29
C LYS A 108 9.10 7.49 -0.07
N LYS A 109 8.95 8.47 0.83
CA LYS A 109 8.06 8.34 2.01
C LYS A 109 6.62 8.02 1.62
N VAL A 110 6.11 8.62 0.55
CA VAL A 110 4.76 8.30 0.03
C VAL A 110 4.67 6.85 -0.43
N LEU A 111 5.66 6.36 -1.19
CA LEU A 111 5.71 4.97 -1.63
C LEU A 111 5.89 3.99 -0.47
N ASP A 112 6.74 4.34 0.50
CA ASP A 112 6.95 3.55 1.72
C ASP A 112 5.64 3.41 2.49
N LEU A 113 4.77 4.44 2.53
CA LEU A 113 3.45 4.34 3.16
C LEU A 113 2.47 3.47 2.34
N MET A 114 2.44 3.66 1.02
CA MET A 114 1.61 2.87 0.11
C MET A 114 1.86 1.37 0.24
N GLN A 115 3.10 0.96 0.50
CA GLN A 115 3.45 -0.45 0.63
C GLN A 115 2.77 -1.12 1.85
N TYR A 116 2.42 -0.38 2.90
CA TYR A 116 1.77 -0.92 4.09
C TYR A 116 0.27 -1.16 3.92
N ALA A 117 -0.29 -0.75 2.78
CA ALA A 117 -1.68 -1.04 2.45
C ALA A 117 -1.92 -2.57 2.39
N PRO A 118 -3.02 -3.07 2.97
CA PRO A 118 -3.34 -4.49 2.91
C PRO A 118 -3.71 -4.89 1.48
N THR A 119 -3.27 -6.07 1.07
CA THR A 119 -3.65 -6.70 -0.21
C THR A 119 -4.23 -8.07 0.04
N GLY A 120 -5.14 -8.52 -0.84
CA GLY A 120 -5.67 -9.89 -0.78
C GLY A 120 -4.54 -10.92 -0.72
N SER A 121 -4.60 -11.79 0.29
CA SER A 121 -3.60 -12.81 0.57
C SER A 121 -2.15 -12.30 0.67
N ASN A 122 -1.97 -11.02 1.03
CA ASN A 122 -0.67 -10.35 1.11
C ASN A 122 0.21 -10.52 -0.15
N LEU A 123 -0.43 -10.64 -1.33
CA LEU A 123 0.26 -10.92 -2.58
C LEU A 123 1.16 -9.77 -3.05
N ARG A 124 0.77 -8.51 -2.78
CA ARG A 124 1.57 -7.30 -3.04
C ARG A 124 2.18 -7.24 -4.46
N PHE A 125 1.38 -7.57 -5.48
CA PHE A 125 1.83 -7.59 -6.90
C PHE A 125 1.88 -6.21 -7.56
N GLU A 126 1.48 -5.16 -6.84
CA GLU A 126 1.38 -3.82 -7.37
C GLU A 126 2.76 -3.18 -7.58
N LYS A 127 2.90 -2.48 -8.70
CA LYS A 127 4.10 -1.77 -9.12
C LYS A 127 3.84 -0.29 -9.13
N TYR A 128 4.85 0.47 -8.73
CA TYR A 128 4.82 1.92 -8.67
C TYR A 128 5.75 2.50 -9.73
N THR A 129 5.23 3.36 -10.60
CA THR A 129 6.02 4.10 -11.57
C THR A 129 5.82 5.59 -11.35
N ILE A 130 6.91 6.31 -11.06
CA ILE A 130 6.89 7.76 -10.94
C ILE A 130 7.34 8.37 -12.26
N ILE A 131 6.51 9.23 -12.84
CA ILE A 131 6.86 10.03 -14.01
C ILE A 131 6.94 11.50 -13.61
N SER A 132 8.15 12.05 -13.70
CA SER A 132 8.43 13.49 -13.45
C SER A 132 8.71 14.26 -14.75
N ASP A 133 9.02 13.55 -15.83
CA ASP A 133 9.31 14.12 -17.13
C ASP A 133 8.04 14.73 -17.75
N GLN A 134 8.04 16.06 -17.89
CA GLN A 134 6.87 16.82 -18.30
C GLN A 134 6.46 16.55 -19.76
N GLU A 135 7.40 16.24 -20.65
CA GLU A 135 7.10 15.91 -22.04
C GLU A 135 6.48 14.52 -22.13
N LYS A 136 6.98 13.54 -21.36
CA LYS A 136 6.34 12.22 -21.25
C LYS A 136 4.94 12.31 -20.66
N LEU A 137 4.75 13.12 -19.62
CA LEU A 137 3.43 13.34 -19.03
C LEU A 137 2.47 13.97 -20.03
N ARG A 138 2.92 14.95 -20.82
CA ARG A 138 2.12 15.58 -21.85
C ARG A 138 1.72 14.59 -22.93
N SER A 139 2.68 13.83 -23.45
CA SER A 139 2.42 12.76 -24.44
C SER A 139 1.42 11.75 -23.91
N LEU A 140 1.56 11.31 -22.65
CA LEU A 140 0.60 10.40 -22.01
C LEU A 140 -0.79 11.02 -21.90
N SER A 141 -0.89 12.30 -21.50
CA SER A 141 -2.17 13.01 -21.43
C SER A 141 -2.85 13.08 -22.80
N ASP A 142 -2.10 13.38 -23.86
CA ASP A 142 -2.64 13.46 -25.22
C ASP A 142 -3.16 12.09 -25.69
N MET A 143 -2.42 11.01 -25.42
CA MET A 143 -2.86 9.65 -25.73
C MET A 143 -4.14 9.25 -24.99
N VAL A 144 -4.26 9.60 -23.70
CA VAL A 144 -5.47 9.35 -22.91
C VAL A 144 -6.66 10.10 -23.49
N ILE A 145 -6.50 11.37 -23.84
CA ILE A 145 -7.57 12.18 -24.43
C ILE A 145 -7.99 11.59 -25.77
N ASP A 146 -7.04 11.29 -26.65
CA ASP A 146 -7.33 10.72 -27.97
C ASP A 146 -8.09 9.38 -27.85
N THR A 147 -7.62 8.49 -26.98
CA THR A 147 -8.27 7.19 -26.70
C THR A 147 -9.73 7.39 -26.26
N LEU A 148 -9.97 8.29 -25.30
CA LEU A 148 -11.32 8.55 -24.79
C LEU A 148 -12.24 9.18 -25.84
N LEU A 149 -11.74 10.10 -26.65
CA LEU A 149 -12.55 10.77 -27.69
C LEU A 149 -12.83 9.88 -28.91
N ASN A 150 -12.02 8.84 -29.11
CA ASN A 150 -12.21 7.83 -30.16
C ASN A 150 -12.94 6.56 -29.67
N THR A 151 -13.24 6.46 -28.38
CA THR A 151 -14.04 5.35 -27.83
C THR A 151 -15.53 5.62 -27.98
N LEU A 152 -16.28 4.63 -28.49
CA LEU A 152 -17.72 4.74 -28.71
C LEU A 152 -18.47 5.13 -27.43
N GLY A 153 -19.30 6.16 -27.52
CA GLY A 153 -20.11 6.66 -26.41
C GLY A 153 -19.37 7.55 -25.40
N MET A 154 -18.04 7.56 -25.42
CA MET A 154 -17.24 8.37 -24.47
C MET A 154 -17.07 9.82 -24.94
N ARG A 155 -17.00 10.06 -26.26
CA ARG A 155 -16.75 11.41 -26.80
C ARG A 155 -17.71 12.47 -26.25
N ALA A 156 -19.02 12.20 -26.31
CA ALA A 156 -20.05 13.13 -25.84
C ALA A 156 -19.94 13.46 -24.34
N GLN A 157 -19.28 12.59 -23.55
CA GLN A 157 -19.07 12.81 -22.12
C GLN A 157 -17.85 13.69 -21.82
N TYR A 158 -16.81 13.66 -22.66
CA TYR A 158 -15.50 14.21 -22.32
C TYR A 158 -15.00 15.35 -23.22
N GLU A 159 -15.53 15.49 -24.45
CA GLU A 159 -15.01 16.44 -25.46
C GLU A 159 -14.92 17.87 -24.94
N ASP A 160 -16.06 18.46 -24.56
CA ASP A 160 -16.13 19.84 -24.05
C ASP A 160 -15.21 20.07 -22.83
N GLY A 161 -15.16 19.06 -21.95
CA GLY A 161 -14.33 19.10 -20.73
C GLY A 161 -12.84 19.14 -21.05
N PHE A 162 -12.38 18.34 -22.01
CA PHE A 162 -10.99 18.36 -22.45
C PHE A 162 -10.65 19.62 -23.26
N GLU A 163 -11.55 20.11 -24.11
CA GLU A 163 -11.35 21.39 -24.80
C GLU A 163 -11.17 22.54 -23.82
N ALA A 164 -12.01 22.61 -22.78
CA ALA A 164 -11.88 23.62 -21.74
C ALA A 164 -10.54 23.49 -20.98
N ARG A 165 -10.13 22.27 -20.60
CA ARG A 165 -8.87 22.05 -19.88
C ARG A 165 -7.64 22.33 -20.73
N LYS A 166 -7.65 22.02 -22.02
CA LYS A 166 -6.55 22.34 -22.96
C LYS A 166 -6.24 23.84 -23.08
N LYS A 167 -7.22 24.70 -22.78
CA LYS A 167 -7.03 26.17 -22.74
C LYS A 167 -6.27 26.64 -21.49
N VAL A 168 -6.26 25.84 -20.42
CA VAL A 168 -5.74 26.21 -19.10
C VAL A 168 -4.44 25.46 -18.77
N TYR A 169 -4.40 24.17 -19.10
CA TYR A 169 -3.32 23.26 -18.72
C TYR A 169 -2.50 22.83 -19.93
N LYS A 170 -1.19 22.69 -19.74
CA LYS A 170 -0.33 22.01 -20.73
C LYS A 170 -0.59 20.51 -20.75
N ASN A 171 -0.99 19.97 -19.61
CA ASN A 171 -1.35 18.60 -19.36
C ASN A 171 -2.79 18.53 -18.80
N PRO A 172 -3.81 18.41 -19.66
CA PRO A 172 -5.21 18.45 -19.24
C PRO A 172 -5.65 17.28 -18.34
N VAL A 173 -5.02 16.12 -18.46
CA VAL A 173 -5.37 14.92 -17.68
C VAL A 173 -4.80 15.03 -16.27
N PHE A 174 -3.52 15.41 -16.13
CA PHE A 174 -2.81 15.47 -14.86
C PHE A 174 -2.72 16.90 -14.26
N MET A 175 -3.38 17.88 -14.89
CA MET A 175 -3.52 19.26 -14.39
C MET A 175 -2.19 19.95 -14.05
N ASP A 176 -1.19 19.72 -14.91
CA ASP A 176 0.19 20.20 -14.75
C ASP A 176 0.87 19.78 -13.44
N ALA A 177 0.51 18.61 -12.88
CA ALA A 177 1.21 18.04 -11.74
C ALA A 177 2.71 17.81 -12.05
N PRO A 178 3.64 18.15 -11.12
CA PRO A 178 5.07 17.95 -11.33
C PRO A 178 5.45 16.47 -11.37
N HIS A 179 4.65 15.60 -10.74
CA HIS A 179 4.85 14.16 -10.71
C HIS A 179 3.51 13.45 -10.84
N VAL A 180 3.50 12.32 -11.54
CA VAL A 180 2.40 11.36 -11.54
C VAL A 180 2.92 10.02 -11.08
N ILE A 181 2.24 9.44 -10.08
CA ILE A 181 2.47 8.07 -9.62
C ILE A 181 1.43 7.19 -10.32
N ILE A 182 1.91 6.25 -11.13
CA ILE A 182 1.08 5.20 -11.72
C ILE A 182 1.24 3.95 -10.86
N VAL A 183 0.12 3.46 -10.34
CA VAL A 183 0.04 2.18 -9.66
C VAL A 183 -0.58 1.18 -10.63
N SER A 184 0.12 0.09 -10.91
CA SER A 184 -0.34 -0.96 -11.82
C SER A 184 -0.19 -2.33 -11.18
N SER A 185 -0.94 -3.32 -11.64
CA SER A 185 -0.82 -4.70 -11.20
C SER A 185 -0.65 -5.61 -12.41
N GLN A 186 0.10 -6.70 -12.22
CA GLN A 186 0.19 -7.79 -13.21
C GLN A 186 -0.85 -8.88 -12.96
N LEU A 187 -1.62 -8.78 -11.87
CA LEU A 187 -2.76 -9.64 -11.62
C LEU A 187 -3.91 -9.24 -12.53
N ASP A 188 -4.29 -10.13 -13.44
CA ASP A 188 -5.46 -9.96 -14.31
C ASP A 188 -6.72 -10.52 -13.61
N MET A 189 -7.09 -9.90 -12.49
CA MET A 189 -8.24 -10.29 -11.66
C MET A 189 -8.84 -9.05 -10.97
N PRO A 190 -10.16 -9.03 -10.68
CA PRO A 190 -10.80 -7.91 -9.96
C PRO A 190 -10.15 -7.56 -8.61
N LEU A 191 -9.47 -8.52 -8.00
CA LEU A 191 -8.70 -8.30 -6.77
C LEU A 191 -7.64 -7.19 -6.93
N ALA A 192 -7.04 -7.07 -8.12
CA ALA A 192 -6.04 -6.06 -8.42
C ALA A 192 -6.62 -4.64 -8.30
N ASP A 193 -7.83 -4.42 -8.81
CA ASP A 193 -8.49 -3.12 -8.77
C ASP A 193 -8.79 -2.70 -7.32
N HIS A 194 -9.23 -3.65 -6.49
CA HIS A 194 -9.46 -3.41 -5.07
C HIS A 194 -8.16 -3.11 -4.32
N ASN A 195 -7.10 -3.89 -4.54
CA ASN A 195 -5.80 -3.63 -3.94
C ASN A 195 -5.29 -2.24 -4.31
N ILE A 196 -5.29 -1.89 -5.60
CA ILE A 196 -4.86 -0.57 -6.08
C ILE A 196 -5.69 0.55 -5.44
N GLY A 197 -7.01 0.39 -5.38
CA GLY A 197 -7.91 1.34 -4.73
C GLY A 197 -7.59 1.56 -3.25
N ILE A 198 -7.21 0.52 -2.52
CA ILE A 198 -6.79 0.62 -1.12
C ILE A 198 -5.40 1.30 -1.03
N ILE A 199 -4.43 0.84 -1.82
CA ILE A 199 -3.04 1.32 -1.84
C ILE A 199 -2.96 2.84 -2.03
N ILE A 200 -3.71 3.40 -2.99
CA ILE A 200 -3.64 4.84 -3.27
C ILE A 200 -4.12 5.72 -2.11
N THR A 201 -4.94 5.18 -1.20
CA THR A 201 -5.38 5.92 0.00
C THR A 201 -4.30 6.03 1.07
N TYR A 202 -3.29 5.16 1.05
CA TYR A 202 -2.17 5.19 1.99
C TYR A 202 -1.08 6.19 1.58
N GLY A 203 -1.02 6.59 0.31
CA GLY A 203 -0.05 7.56 -0.21
C GLY A 203 -0.57 8.99 -0.31
N SER A 204 -1.58 9.34 0.50
CA SER A 204 -2.28 10.63 0.50
C SER A 204 -1.65 11.64 1.45
#